data_AF-A0A4Y7PV02-F1
#
_entry.id   AF-A0A4Y7PV02-F1
#
_cell.length_a   1.000
_cell.length_b   1.000
_cell.length_c   1.000
_cell.angle_alpha   90.00
_cell.angle_beta   90.00
_cell.angle_gamma   90.00
#
_symmetry.space_group_name_H-M   'P 1'
#
loop_
_entity.id
_entity.type
_entity.pdbx_description
1 polymer ?
#
loop_
_entity_poly.entity_id
_entity_poly.type
_entity_poly.pdbx_seq_one_letter_code
_entity_poly.pdbx_strand_id
1 'polypeptide(L)'
;MLKSLDFGTSPIQNKNRAAVYLSEICPLSCEVETEVAWNNVLKNDVMNEGGLAAKIQERREGWKHVRDILPTLIAVRHEERARSQDLEKEVQDLRMWRASAHNLPTSPR
;
A
#
# COMPACT_ATOMS: atom_id res chain seq x y z
N MET A 1 7.25 -5.19 -13.61
CA MET A 1 6.68 -4.45 -12.47
C MET A 1 5.20 -4.21 -12.71
N LEU A 2 4.38 -4.31 -11.66
CA LEU A 2 2.96 -4.02 -11.72
C LEU A 2 2.75 -2.51 -11.94
N LYS A 3 1.95 -2.13 -12.93
CA LYS A 3 1.72 -0.72 -13.33
C LYS A 3 0.32 -0.24 -12.96
N SER A 4 -0.70 -1.06 -13.18
CA SER A 4 -2.06 -0.75 -12.79
C SER A 4 -2.80 -1.96 -12.23
N LEU A 5 -3.79 -1.67 -11.40
CA LEU A 5 -4.73 -2.63 -10.83
C LEU A 5 -6.15 -2.15 -11.12
N ASP A 6 -6.91 -2.95 -11.85
CA ASP A 6 -8.35 -2.73 -12.07
C ASP A 6 -9.15 -3.64 -11.13
N PHE A 7 -10.02 -3.03 -10.34
CA PHE A 7 -10.94 -3.74 -9.45
C PHE A 7 -12.38 -3.76 -9.96
N GLY A 8 -12.68 -3.06 -11.06
CA GLY A 8 -13.98 -3.06 -11.69
C GLY A 8 -15.10 -2.65 -10.71
N THR A 9 -16.01 -3.60 -10.46
CA THR A 9 -17.11 -3.48 -9.49
C THR A 9 -16.96 -4.46 -8.31
N SER A 10 -15.71 -4.87 -8.03
CA SER A 10 -15.39 -5.75 -6.92
C SER A 10 -15.92 -5.16 -5.61
N PRO A 11 -16.59 -5.96 -4.77
CA PRO A 11 -17.07 -5.50 -3.47
C PRO A 11 -15.92 -4.99 -2.62
N ILE A 12 -16.11 -3.85 -1.95
CA ILE A 12 -15.16 -3.29 -1.00
C ILE A 12 -15.87 -3.11 0.34
N GLN A 13 -15.52 -3.95 1.31
CA GLN A 13 -16.12 -3.91 2.65
C GLN A 13 -15.52 -2.78 3.50
N ASN A 14 -14.21 -2.58 3.40
CA ASN A 14 -13.51 -1.54 4.16
C ASN A 14 -12.41 -0.90 3.29
N LYS A 15 -12.68 0.35 2.90
CA LYS A 15 -11.82 1.17 2.04
C LYS A 15 -10.42 1.35 2.64
N ASN A 16 -10.35 1.62 3.93
CA ASN A 16 -9.07 1.86 4.63
C ASN A 16 -8.24 0.59 4.73
N ARG A 17 -8.86 -0.55 5.08
CA ARG A 17 -8.16 -1.84 5.15
C ARG A 17 -7.63 -2.26 3.78
N ALA A 18 -8.40 -2.05 2.72
CA ALA A 18 -7.96 -2.31 1.35
C ALA A 18 -6.75 -1.42 0.98
N ALA A 19 -6.79 -0.12 1.29
CA ALA A 19 -5.67 0.78 1.01
C ALA A 19 -4.39 0.42 1.79
N VAL A 20 -4.52 0.06 3.07
CA VAL A 20 -3.40 -0.41 3.90
C VAL A 20 -2.84 -1.71 3.33
N TYR A 21 -3.69 -2.68 2.97
CA TYR A 21 -3.20 -3.92 2.37
C TYR A 21 -2.48 -3.66 1.03
N LEU A 22 -3.07 -2.86 0.15
CA LEU A 22 -2.50 -2.57 -1.16
C LEU A 22 -1.16 -1.84 -1.07
N SER A 23 -0.98 -0.96 -0.09
CA SER A 23 0.32 -0.28 0.10
C SER A 23 1.43 -1.23 0.59
N GLU A 24 1.13 -2.48 0.95
CA GLU A 24 2.17 -3.48 1.29
C GLU A 24 2.75 -4.11 0.03
N ILE A 25 1.90 -4.32 -0.97
CA ILE A 25 2.19 -5.11 -2.16
C ILE A 25 2.43 -4.26 -3.40
N CYS A 26 1.88 -3.04 -3.44
CA CYS A 26 1.96 -2.17 -4.61
C CYS A 26 3.26 -1.36 -4.62
N PRO A 27 3.96 -1.28 -5.77
CA PRO A 27 5.04 -0.32 -5.95
C PRO A 27 4.50 1.11 -6.03
N LEU A 28 5.36 2.12 -5.83
CA LEU A 28 5.01 3.55 -5.89
C LEU A 28 4.36 3.98 -7.21
N SER A 29 4.71 3.31 -8.31
CA SER A 29 4.18 3.59 -9.64
C SER A 29 2.87 2.84 -9.95
N CYS A 30 2.29 2.14 -8.97
CA CYS A 30 1.07 1.38 -9.19
C CYS A 30 -0.15 2.29 -9.10
N GLU A 31 -0.92 2.36 -10.18
CA GLU A 31 -2.17 3.10 -10.22
C GLU A 31 -3.35 2.16 -9.98
N VAL A 32 -4.34 2.63 -9.22
CA VAL A 32 -5.61 1.91 -9.06
C VAL A 32 -6.60 2.48 -10.07
N GLU A 33 -6.98 1.67 -11.04
CA GLU A 33 -8.00 2.01 -12.02
C GLU A 33 -9.39 1.78 -11.43
N THR A 34 -10.22 2.81 -11.48
CA THR A 34 -11.60 2.79 -10.94
C THR A 34 -12.64 2.98 -12.03
N GLU A 35 -12.20 3.16 -13.26
CA GLU A 35 -13.06 3.35 -14.42
C GLU A 35 -13.36 2.00 -15.04
N VAL A 36 -14.60 1.55 -14.90
CA VAL A 36 -15.04 0.34 -15.58
C VAL A 36 -15.57 0.74 -16.95
N ALA A 37 -14.94 0.24 -18.00
CA ALA A 37 -15.43 0.33 -19.37
C ALA A 37 -16.61 -0.63 -19.56
N TRP A 38 -17.82 -0.22 -19.18
CA TRP A 38 -19.03 -0.97 -19.51
C TRP A 38 -19.43 -0.65 -20.96
N ASN A 39 -19.65 -1.68 -21.77
CA ASN A 39 -20.30 -1.49 -23.07
C ASN A 39 -21.70 -0.89 -22.87
N ASN A 40 -22.10 0.03 -23.75
CA ASN A 40 -23.34 0.82 -23.64
C ASN A 40 -24.61 -0.03 -23.46
N VAL A 41 -24.62 -1.25 -24.03
CA VAL A 41 -25.73 -2.21 -23.89
C VAL A 41 -25.85 -2.72 -22.45
N LEU A 42 -24.75 -3.17 -21.84
CA LEU A 42 -24.70 -3.63 -20.45
C LEU A 42 -24.98 -2.48 -19.47
N LYS A 43 -24.55 -1.26 -19.80
CA LYS A 43 -24.78 -0.09 -18.96
C LYS A 43 -26.28 0.20 -18.82
N ASN A 44 -27.06 0.08 -19.89
CA ASN A 44 -28.50 0.34 -19.83
C ASN A 44 -29.25 -0.75 -19.05
N ASP A 45 -28.93 -2.03 -19.28
CA ASP A 45 -29.61 -3.13 -18.57
C ASP A 45 -29.28 -3.15 -17.08
N VAL A 46 -28.02 -2.91 -16.71
CA VAL A 46 -27.56 -2.94 -15.30
C VAL A 46 -27.95 -1.69 -14.53
N MET A 47 -28.02 -0.52 -15.19
CA MET A 47 -28.42 0.73 -14.54
C MET A 47 -29.94 0.88 -14.40
N ASN A 48 -30.73 0.17 -15.21
CA ASN A 48 -32.19 0.14 -15.09
C ASN A 48 -32.66 -0.64 -13.85
N GLU A 49 -31.83 -1.53 -13.32
CA GLU A 49 -32.07 -2.18 -12.03
C GLU A 49 -31.58 -1.27 -10.90
N GLY A 50 -32.45 -0.35 -10.43
CA GLY A 50 -32.06 0.77 -9.57
C GLY A 50 -31.29 0.39 -8.28
N GLY A 51 -31.51 -0.81 -7.73
CA GLY A 51 -30.76 -1.30 -6.56
C GLY A 51 -29.32 -1.75 -6.88
N LEU A 52 -29.04 -2.14 -8.13
CA LEU A 52 -27.72 -2.58 -8.58
C LEU A 52 -26.83 -1.38 -8.94
N ALA A 53 -27.41 -0.37 -9.59
CA ALA A 53 -26.74 0.89 -9.92
C ALA A 53 -26.14 1.58 -8.68
N ALA A 54 -26.93 1.70 -7.61
CA ALA A 54 -26.48 2.32 -6.35
C ALA A 54 -25.32 1.55 -5.71
N LYS A 55 -25.37 0.20 -5.70
CA LYS A 55 -24.30 -0.64 -5.16
C LYS A 55 -23.02 -0.54 -5.99
N ILE A 56 -23.13 -0.45 -7.31
CA ILE A 56 -21.97 -0.25 -8.19
C ILE A 56 -21.33 1.10 -7.93
N GLN A 57 -22.14 2.15 -7.78
CA GLN A 57 -21.67 3.49 -7.47
C GLN A 57 -20.95 3.54 -6.12
N GLU A 58 -21.53 2.95 -5.07
CA GLU A 58 -20.92 2.86 -3.74
C GLU A 58 -19.54 2.16 -3.79
N ARG A 59 -19.44 1.06 -4.54
CA ARG A 59 -18.16 0.34 -4.72
C ARG A 59 -17.14 1.17 -5.46
N ARG A 60 -17.53 1.87 -6.53
CA ARG A 60 -16.65 2.78 -7.28
C ARG A 60 -16.11 3.89 -6.39
N GLU A 61 -16.96 4.50 -5.58
CA GLU A 61 -16.55 5.52 -4.61
C GLU A 61 -15.59 4.95 -3.55
N GLY A 62 -15.81 3.71 -3.13
CA GLY A 62 -14.89 3.00 -2.25
C GLY A 62 -13.50 2.83 -2.85
N TRP A 63 -13.41 2.37 -4.10
CA TRP A 63 -12.14 2.22 -4.80
C TRP A 63 -11.49 3.56 -5.18
N LYS A 64 -12.28 4.59 -5.46
CA LYS A 64 -11.78 5.96 -5.66
C LYS A 64 -11.07 6.47 -4.40
N HIS A 65 -11.69 6.30 -3.23
CA HIS A 65 -11.05 6.64 -1.96
C HIS A 65 -9.72 5.89 -1.75
N VAL A 66 -9.69 4.60 -2.07
CA VAL A 66 -8.45 3.79 -2.01
C VAL A 66 -7.38 4.36 -2.94
N ARG A 67 -7.72 4.64 -4.19
CA ARG A 67 -6.81 5.24 -5.17
C ARG A 67 -6.23 6.55 -4.68
N ASP A 68 -7.04 7.39 -4.05
CA ASP A 68 -6.64 8.72 -3.62
C ASP A 68 -5.67 8.67 -2.41
N ILE A 69 -5.83 7.72 -1.48
CA ILE A 69 -4.97 7.59 -0.28
C ILE A 69 -3.75 6.67 -0.48
N LEU A 70 -3.81 5.74 -1.44
CA LEU A 70 -2.79 4.72 -1.63
C LEU A 70 -1.37 5.28 -1.86
N PRO A 71 -1.16 6.31 -2.71
CA PRO A 71 0.18 6.87 -2.94
C PRO A 71 0.82 7.38 -1.66
N THR A 72 0.04 8.04 -0.79
CA THR A 72 0.51 8.55 0.51
C THR A 72 0.93 7.40 1.43
N LEU A 73 0.13 6.32 1.51
CA LEU A 73 0.48 5.16 2.34
C LEU A 73 1.74 4.44 1.85
N ILE A 74 1.91 4.32 0.53
CA ILE A 74 3.14 3.74 -0.03
C ILE A 74 4.35 4.60 0.31
N ALA A 75 4.24 5.93 0.16
CA ALA A 75 5.33 6.85 0.48
C ALA A 75 5.74 6.77 1.96
N VAL A 76 4.77 6.81 2.88
CA VAL A 76 5.03 6.68 4.33
C VAL A 76 5.73 5.36 4.63
N ARG A 77 5.31 4.25 4.04
CA ARG A 77 5.96 2.95 4.26
C ARG A 77 7.39 2.90 3.73
N HIS A 78 7.65 3.57 2.62
CA HIS A 78 9.01 3.66 2.09
C HIS A 78 9.91 4.43 3.04
N GLU A 79 9.42 5.55 3.59
CA GLU A 79 10.14 6.34 4.58
C GLU A 79 10.39 5.56 5.86
N GLU A 80 9.37 4.88 6.40
CA GLU A 80 9.51 4.07 7.61
C GLU A 80 10.50 2.91 7.43
N ARG A 81 10.53 2.26 6.25
CA ARG A 81 11.53 1.24 5.94
C ARG A 81 12.94 1.81 5.87
N ALA A 82 13.12 2.97 5.22
CA ALA A 82 14.42 3.63 5.14
C ALA A 82 14.96 3.99 6.53
N ARG A 83 14.12 4.63 7.36
CA ARG A 83 14.47 4.96 8.76
C ARG A 83 14.82 3.72 9.58
N SER A 84 14.05 2.63 9.40
CA SER A 84 14.31 1.37 10.10
C SER A 84 15.64 0.75 9.71
N GLN A 85 16.01 0.82 8.42
CA GLN A 85 17.29 0.32 7.91
C GLN A 85 18.47 1.16 8.44
N ASP A 86 18.33 2.47 8.51
CA ASP A 86 19.36 3.36 9.07
C ASP A 86 19.60 3.04 10.56
N LEU A 87 18.52 2.90 11.33
CA LEU A 87 18.59 2.53 12.75
C LEU A 87 19.19 1.14 12.96
N GLU A 88 18.81 0.16 12.13
CA GLU A 88 19.36 -1.20 12.21
C GLU A 88 20.88 -1.20 11.98
N LYS A 89 21.35 -0.40 11.03
CA LYS A 89 22.77 -0.22 10.75
C LYS A 89 23.50 0.42 11.92
N GLU A 90 22.97 1.50 12.51
CA GLU A 90 23.57 2.13 13.69
C GLU A 90 23.67 1.15 14.87
N VAL A 91 22.62 0.37 15.12
CA VAL A 91 22.62 -0.66 16.17
C VAL A 91 23.68 -1.72 15.90
N GLN A 92 23.84 -2.15 14.64
CA GLN A 92 24.87 -3.10 14.25
C GLN A 92 26.28 -2.53 14.46
N ASP A 93 26.52 -1.28 14.06
CA ASP A 93 27.80 -0.58 14.23
C ASP A 93 28.18 -0.45 15.71
N LEU A 94 27.23 -0.06 16.56
CA LEU A 94 27.42 0.02 18.01
C LEU A 94 27.74 -1.34 18.64
N ARG A 95 27.07 -2.41 18.19
CA ARG A 95 27.36 -3.79 18.65
C ARG A 95 28.77 -4.22 18.27
N MET A 96 29.21 -3.92 17.05
CA MET A 96 30.57 -4.21 16.59
C MET A 96 31.60 -3.46 17.42
N TRP A 97 31.44 -2.14 17.62
CA TRP A 97 32.35 -1.34 18.44
C TRP A 97 32.44 -1.87 19.88
N ARG A 98 31.30 -2.18 20.50
CA ARG A 98 31.27 -2.71 21.86
C ARG A 98 32.01 -4.05 21.97
N ALA A 99 31.83 -4.94 20.98
CA ALA A 99 32.52 -6.22 20.94
C ALA A 99 34.05 -6.04 20.78
N SER A 100 34.50 -5.10 19.95
CA SER A 100 35.92 -4.77 19.81
C SER A 100 36.51 -4.17 21.09
N ALA A 101 35.77 -3.33 21.80
CA ALA A 101 36.22 -2.72 23.06
C ALA A 101 36.37 -3.73 24.21
N HIS A 102 35.55 -4.79 24.24
CA HIS A 102 35.65 -5.85 25.25
C HIS A 102 36.77 -6.87 24.98
N ASN A 103 37.35 -6.87 23.78
CA ASN A 103 38.47 -7.75 23.40
C ASN A 103 39.85 -7.09 23.54
N LEU A 104 39.93 -5.87 24.10
CA LEU A 104 41.21 -5.25 24.42
C LEU A 104 41.84 -5.98 25.61
N PRO A 105 43.06 -6.54 25.48
CA PRO A 105 43.72 -7.21 26.59
C PRO A 105 44.02 -6.17 27.67
N THR A 106 43.35 -6.28 28.81
CA THR A 106 43.73 -5.56 30.03
C THR A 106 45.09 -6.11 30.46
N SER A 107 46.15 -5.45 30.00
CA SER A 107 47.53 -5.77 30.36
C SER A 107 47.69 -5.66 31.89
N PRO A 108 48.02 -6.75 32.58
CA PRO A 108 48.32 -6.69 34.01
C PRO A 108 49.70 -6.06 34.18
N ARG A 109 49.77 -5.04 35.05
CA ARG A 109 51.02 -4.45 35.56
C ARG A 109 51.66 -5.34 36.60
#